data_AF-A0A3A5AQ12-F1
#
_entry.id   AF-A0A3A5AQ12-F1
#
_cell.length_a   1.000
_cell.length_b   1.000
_cell.length_c   1.000
_cell.angle_alpha   90.00
_cell.angle_beta   90.00
_cell.angle_gamma   90.00
#
_symmetry.space_group_name_H-M   'P 1'
#
loop_
_entity.id
_entity.type
_entity.pdbx_description
1 polymer ?
#
loop_
_entity_poly.entity_id
_entity_poly.type
_entity_poly.pdbx_seq_one_letter_code
_entity_poly.pdbx_strand_id
1 'polypeptide(L)'
;MSFNIAIEVKFMKKILFVFICAFSVTVLSPWIHAQSLDDTFDEFSHRFQALKPPPGSSVRSDYKLDQTALASFYTAKMLTVISKQNQELIARYDEVSRKYDQMIKQNEKIIQLLSQKPGRPE
;
A
#
# COMPACT_ATOMS: atom_id res chain seq x y z
N MET A 1 5.56 -34.14 38.75
CA MET A 1 5.86 -33.94 37.31
C MET A 1 4.94 -32.91 36.64
N SER A 2 3.69 -32.74 37.11
CA SER A 2 2.68 -31.84 36.50
C SER A 2 2.94 -30.33 36.62
N PHE A 3 3.77 -29.88 37.57
CA PHE A 3 4.03 -28.46 37.82
C PHE A 3 4.99 -27.82 36.78
N ASN A 4 5.93 -28.61 36.24
CA ASN A 4 6.88 -28.13 35.22
C ASN A 4 6.22 -27.90 33.86
N ILE A 5 5.24 -28.74 33.49
CA ILE A 5 4.49 -28.63 32.23
C ILE A 5 3.63 -27.36 32.21
N ALA A 6 3.02 -27.00 33.35
CA ALA A 6 2.21 -25.80 33.45
C ALA A 6 3.02 -24.49 33.30
N ILE A 7 4.28 -24.50 33.73
CA ILE A 7 5.20 -23.35 33.61
C ILE A 7 5.66 -23.18 32.15
N GLU A 8 6.04 -24.28 31.49
CA GLU A 8 6.41 -24.30 30.06
C GLU A 8 5.27 -23.79 29.16
N VAL A 9 4.03 -24.24 29.41
CA VAL A 9 2.85 -23.80 28.63
C VAL A 9 2.57 -22.31 28.83
N LYS A 10 2.77 -21.78 30.05
CA LYS A 10 2.61 -20.35 30.34
C LYS A 10 3.69 -19.51 29.67
N PHE A 11 4.92 -20.04 29.58
CA PHE A 11 6.05 -19.39 28.91
C PHE A 11 5.89 -19.38 27.39
N MET A 12 5.51 -20.51 26.78
CA MET A 12 5.18 -20.60 25.35
C MET A 12 4.02 -19.69 24.95
N LYS A 13 2.97 -19.56 25.79
CA LYS A 13 1.87 -18.62 25.52
C LYS A 13 2.32 -17.16 25.49
N LYS A 14 3.24 -16.75 26.37
CA LYS A 14 3.80 -15.40 26.37
C LYS A 14 4.68 -15.15 25.14
N ILE A 15 5.49 -16.12 24.74
CA ILE A 15 6.30 -16.03 23.52
C ILE A 15 5.39 -15.92 22.28
N LEU A 16 4.38 -16.79 22.18
CA LEU A 16 3.41 -16.75 21.09
C LEU A 16 2.68 -15.40 21.02
N PHE A 17 2.29 -14.85 22.17
CA PHE A 17 1.64 -13.54 22.24
C PHE A 17 2.57 -12.40 21.76
N VAL A 18 3.85 -12.42 22.16
CA VAL A 18 4.85 -11.45 21.68
C VAL A 18 5.06 -11.55 20.18
N PHE A 19 5.13 -12.77 19.62
CA PHE A 19 5.23 -12.97 18.17
C PHE A 19 4.00 -12.46 17.42
N ILE A 20 2.79 -12.69 17.94
CA ILE A 20 1.54 -12.20 17.34
C ILE A 20 1.48 -10.66 17.38
N CYS A 21 1.87 -10.04 18.49
CA CYS A 21 1.94 -8.59 18.61
C CYS A 21 2.99 -7.98 17.66
N ALA A 22 4.19 -8.55 17.60
CA ALA A 22 5.24 -8.10 16.68
C ALA A 22 4.79 -8.22 15.21
N PHE A 23 4.13 -9.32 14.84
CA PHE A 23 3.59 -9.52 13.51
C PHE A 23 2.50 -8.48 13.18
N SER A 24 1.60 -8.18 14.13
CA SER A 24 0.56 -7.17 13.94
C SER A 24 1.11 -5.76 13.71
N VAL A 25 2.23 -5.39 14.35
CA VAL A 25 2.90 -4.09 14.13
C VAL A 25 3.53 -4.02 12.74
N THR A 26 4.08 -5.13 12.23
CA THR A 26 4.72 -5.17 10.90
C THR A 26 3.72 -5.21 9.73
N VAL A 27 2.55 -5.83 9.91
CA VAL A 27 1.56 -5.99 8.83
C VAL A 27 0.68 -4.74 8.67
N LEU A 28 0.53 -3.92 9.73
CA LEU A 28 -0.31 -2.71 9.71
C LEU A 28 0.40 -1.45 9.20
N SER A 29 1.72 -1.48 8.99
CA SER A 29 2.44 -0.33 8.44
C SER A 29 2.97 -0.57 7.03
N PRO A 30 2.09 -0.44 6.02
CA PRO A 30 2.49 0.18 4.79
C PRO A 30 1.74 1.50 4.67
N TRP A 31 2.05 2.45 5.56
CA TRP A 31 1.94 3.87 5.19
C TRP A 31 3.06 4.15 4.19
N ILE A 32 2.87 3.63 2.98
CA ILE A 32 3.57 4.13 1.82
C ILE A 32 3.09 5.57 1.72
N HIS A 33 4.00 6.52 1.94
CA HIS A 33 3.81 7.91 1.59
C HIS A 33 3.60 7.99 0.06
N ALA A 34 2.41 7.62 -0.39
CA ALA A 34 1.90 8.06 -1.67
C ALA A 34 1.86 9.58 -1.53
N GLN A 35 2.79 10.27 -2.20
CA GLN A 35 2.77 11.72 -2.28
C GLN A 35 1.38 12.12 -2.77
N SER A 36 0.63 12.83 -1.93
CA SER A 36 -0.77 13.12 -2.22
C SER A 36 -0.83 13.98 -3.48
N LEU A 37 -1.61 13.53 -4.46
CA LEU A 37 -1.89 14.33 -5.64
C LEU A 37 -2.65 15.60 -5.25
N ASP A 38 -3.46 15.56 -4.19
CA ASP A 38 -4.19 16.70 -3.67
C ASP A 38 -3.25 17.79 -3.15
N ASP A 39 -2.24 17.43 -2.35
CA ASP A 39 -1.25 18.40 -1.85
C ASP A 39 -0.50 19.08 -3.01
N THR A 40 -0.17 18.29 -4.05
CA THR A 40 0.51 18.79 -5.25
C THR A 40 -0.40 19.70 -6.08
N PHE A 41 -1.70 19.41 -6.11
CA PHE A 41 -2.70 20.20 -6.81
C PHE A 41 -3.04 21.51 -6.07
N ASP A 42 -3.12 21.48 -4.74
CA ASP A 42 -3.33 22.66 -3.91
C ASP A 42 -2.16 23.64 -4.07
N GLU A 43 -0.92 23.14 -4.06
CA GLU A 43 0.27 23.95 -4.32
C GLU A 43 0.22 24.58 -5.72
N PHE A 44 -0.18 23.81 -6.74
CA PHE A 44 -0.39 24.32 -8.09
C PHE A 44 -1.43 25.45 -8.12
N SER A 45 -2.61 25.22 -7.52
CA SER A 45 -3.72 26.17 -7.52
C SER A 45 -3.31 27.49 -6.88
N HIS A 46 -2.65 27.43 -5.72
CA HIS A 46 -2.15 28.61 -5.03
C HIS A 46 -1.15 29.40 -5.90
N ARG A 47 -0.15 28.72 -6.47
CA ARG A 47 0.88 29.38 -7.31
C ARG A 47 0.29 29.93 -8.61
N PHE A 48 -0.67 29.22 -9.21
CA PHE A 48 -1.32 29.63 -10.45
C PHE A 48 -2.15 30.91 -10.27
N GLN A 49 -2.89 31.00 -9.16
CA GLN A 49 -3.65 32.20 -8.82
C GLN A 49 -2.74 33.40 -8.51
N ALA A 50 -1.59 33.17 -7.86
CA ALA A 50 -0.62 34.22 -7.55
C ALA A 50 0.00 34.88 -8.80
N LEU A 51 0.03 34.20 -9.95
CA LEU A 51 0.53 34.75 -11.21
C LEU A 51 -0.44 35.72 -11.90
N LYS A 52 -1.69 35.86 -11.41
CA LYS A 52 -2.68 36.75 -12.03
C LYS A 52 -2.31 38.22 -11.77
N PRO A 53 -2.09 39.05 -12.81
CA PRO A 53 -1.70 40.43 -12.60
C PRO A 53 -2.87 41.32 -12.14
N PRO A 54 -2.58 42.48 -11.53
CA PRO A 54 -3.58 43.49 -11.22
C PRO A 54 -4.31 44.01 -12.47
N PRO A 55 -5.57 44.47 -12.34
CA PRO A 55 -6.32 45.08 -13.44
C PRO A 55 -5.59 46.33 -13.97
N GLY A 56 -5.50 46.47 -15.29
CA GLY A 56 -4.80 47.58 -15.96
C GLY A 56 -3.31 47.33 -16.26
N SER A 57 -2.78 46.15 -15.92
CA SER A 57 -1.40 45.78 -16.20
C SER A 57 -1.14 45.44 -17.68
N SER A 58 -0.02 45.93 -18.23
CA SER A 58 0.42 45.65 -19.60
C SER A 58 1.18 44.34 -19.76
N VAL A 59 1.58 43.67 -18.67
CA VAL A 59 2.40 42.44 -18.68
C VAL A 59 1.59 41.17 -19.00
N ARG A 60 0.56 41.29 -19.84
CA ARG A 60 -0.46 40.25 -20.03
C ARG A 60 0.02 39.00 -20.77
N SER A 61 1.04 39.14 -21.62
CA SER A 61 1.69 38.01 -22.30
C SER A 61 2.55 37.19 -21.36
N ASP A 62 3.32 37.88 -20.51
CA ASP A 62 4.40 37.28 -19.74
C ASP A 62 3.84 36.37 -18.65
N TYR A 63 2.80 36.82 -17.94
CA TYR A 63 2.16 35.96 -16.94
C TYR A 63 1.44 34.75 -17.55
N LYS A 64 0.97 34.84 -18.81
CA LYS A 64 0.34 33.69 -19.48
C LYS A 64 1.39 32.63 -19.80
N LEU A 65 2.57 33.05 -20.25
CA LEU A 65 3.70 32.15 -20.47
C LEU A 65 4.09 31.48 -19.14
N ASP A 66 4.18 32.24 -18.05
CA ASP A 66 4.48 31.70 -16.73
C ASP A 66 3.40 30.72 -16.23
N GLN A 67 2.12 31.05 -16.43
CA GLN A 67 1.00 30.16 -16.09
C GLN A 67 1.04 28.86 -16.90
N THR A 68 1.35 28.94 -18.20
CA THR A 68 1.50 27.75 -19.05
C THR A 68 2.69 26.92 -18.60
N ALA A 69 3.85 27.53 -18.36
CA ALA A 69 5.04 26.83 -17.87
C ALA A 69 4.78 26.13 -16.53
N LEU A 70 4.11 26.82 -15.59
CA LEU A 70 3.72 26.26 -14.30
C LEU A 70 2.75 25.08 -14.46
N ALA A 71 1.71 25.22 -15.29
CA ALA A 71 0.76 24.14 -15.55
C ALA A 71 1.43 22.92 -16.18
N SER A 72 2.32 23.12 -17.16
CA SER A 72 3.09 22.03 -17.77
C SER A 72 4.00 21.31 -16.78
N PHE A 73 4.67 22.07 -15.90
CA PHE A 73 5.53 21.50 -14.86
C PHE A 73 4.73 20.63 -13.88
N TYR A 74 3.62 21.15 -13.34
CA TYR A 74 2.79 20.39 -12.39
C TYR A 74 2.09 19.20 -13.05
N THR A 75 1.70 19.30 -14.32
CA THR A 75 1.19 18.16 -15.09
C THR A 75 2.24 17.05 -15.18
N ALA A 76 3.49 17.37 -15.54
CA ALA A 76 4.56 16.39 -15.60
C ALA A 76 4.86 15.75 -14.22
N LYS A 77 4.84 16.56 -13.16
CA LYS A 77 5.01 16.10 -11.77
C LYS A 77 3.90 15.11 -11.38
N MET A 78 2.63 15.43 -11.64
CA MET A 78 1.49 14.56 -11.34
C MET A 78 1.56 13.24 -12.13
N LEU A 79 1.91 13.29 -13.42
CA LEU A 79 2.08 12.09 -14.25
C LEU A 79 3.16 11.16 -13.69
N THR A 80 4.24 11.71 -13.15
CA THR A 80 5.31 10.93 -12.51
C THR A 80 4.82 10.25 -11.23
N VAL A 81 4.04 10.96 -10.40
CA VAL A 81 3.43 10.39 -9.20
C VAL A 81 2.48 9.24 -9.56
N ILE A 82 1.59 9.46 -10.53
CA ILE A 82 0.65 8.42 -11.01
C ILE A 82 1.41 7.21 -11.56
N SER A 83 2.46 7.44 -12.37
CA SER A 83 3.26 6.35 -12.93
C SER A 83 3.89 5.49 -11.83
N LYS A 84 4.46 6.11 -10.80
CA LYS A 84 5.04 5.40 -9.66
C LYS A 84 3.98 4.62 -8.87
N GLN A 85 2.83 5.23 -8.59
CA GLN A 85 1.72 4.56 -7.91
C GLN A 85 1.21 3.33 -8.70
N ASN A 86 1.12 3.43 -10.03
CA ASN A 86 0.73 2.31 -10.88
C ASN A 86 1.75 1.16 -10.85
N GLN A 87 3.05 1.46 -10.84
CA GLN A 87 4.09 0.44 -10.72
C GLN A 87 4.03 -0.29 -9.38
N GLU A 88 3.84 0.45 -8.28
CA GLU A 88 3.65 -0.14 -6.95
C GLU A 88 2.39 -1.00 -6.88
N LEU A 89 1.30 -0.55 -7.50
CA LEU A 89 0.04 -1.30 -7.56
C LEU A 89 0.20 -2.61 -8.32
N ILE A 90 0.86 -2.61 -9.48
CA ILE A 90 1.15 -3.83 -10.26
C ILE A 90 1.97 -4.82 -9.43
N ALA A 91 3.04 -4.35 -8.76
CA ALA A 91 3.86 -5.21 -7.91
C ALA A 91 3.05 -5.84 -6.77
N ARG A 92 2.10 -5.11 -6.18
CA ARG A 92 1.18 -5.66 -5.17
C ARG A 92 0.20 -6.67 -5.76
N TYR A 93 -0.32 -6.43 -6.96
CA TYR A 93 -1.18 -7.40 -7.65
C TYR A 93 -0.45 -8.72 -7.88
N ASP A 94 0.81 -8.67 -8.34
CA ASP A 94 1.63 -9.87 -8.53
C ASP A 94 1.85 -10.62 -7.20
N GLU A 95 2.11 -9.89 -6.11
CA GLU A 95 2.27 -10.50 -4.78
C GLU A 95 0.98 -11.18 -4.31
N VAL A 96 -0.17 -10.51 -4.47
CA VAL A 96 -1.49 -11.04 -4.09
C VAL A 96 -1.83 -12.25 -4.95
N SER A 97 -1.61 -12.19 -6.26
CA SER A 97 -1.82 -13.33 -7.17
C SER A 97 -1.01 -14.55 -6.74
N ARG A 98 0.28 -14.37 -6.42
CA ARG A 98 1.14 -15.45 -5.91
C ARG A 98 0.62 -16.05 -4.60
N LYS A 99 0.08 -15.22 -3.69
CA LYS A 99 -0.53 -15.71 -2.44
C LYS A 99 -1.79 -16.54 -2.73
N TYR A 100 -2.62 -16.13 -3.68
CA TYR A 100 -3.78 -16.93 -4.08
C TYR A 100 -3.38 -18.28 -4.69
N ASP A 101 -2.35 -18.32 -5.55
CA ASP A 101 -1.84 -19.59 -6.09
C ASP A 101 -1.39 -20.55 -4.98
N GLN A 102 -0.73 -20.01 -3.95
CA GLN A 102 -0.33 -20.80 -2.78
C GLN A 102 -1.55 -21.33 -2.02
N MET A 103 -2.57 -20.51 -1.81
CA MET A 103 -3.81 -20.92 -1.16
C MET A 103 -4.55 -21.99 -1.96
N ILE A 104 -4.59 -21.89 -3.29
CA ILE A 104 -5.18 -22.90 -4.17
C ILE A 104 -4.46 -24.24 -4.00
N LYS A 105 -3.13 -24.25 -4.09
CA LYS A 105 -2.31 -25.46 -3.89
C LYS A 105 -2.52 -26.07 -2.51
N GLN A 106 -2.61 -25.24 -1.47
CA GLN A 106 -2.91 -25.70 -0.11
C GLN A 106 -4.30 -26.34 -0.04
N ASN A 107 -5.31 -25.72 -0.63
CA ASN A 107 -6.68 -26.25 -0.67
C ASN A 107 -6.77 -27.57 -1.44
N GLU A 108 -6.08 -27.69 -2.58
CA GLU A 108 -5.99 -28.95 -3.34
C GLU A 108 -5.41 -30.08 -2.49
N LYS A 109 -4.33 -29.79 -1.74
CA LYS A 109 -3.72 -30.76 -0.82
C LYS A 109 -4.67 -31.15 0.32
N ILE A 110 -5.41 -30.20 0.89
CA ILE A 110 -6.42 -30.49 1.91
C ILE A 110 -7.50 -31.40 1.35
N ILE A 111 -8.02 -31.10 0.15
CA ILE A 111 -9.00 -31.96 -0.53
C ILE A 111 -8.44 -33.37 -0.71
N GLN A 112 -7.21 -33.50 -1.20
CA GLN A 112 -6.56 -34.81 -1.37
C GLN A 112 -6.49 -35.59 -0.05
N LEU A 113 -6.09 -34.94 1.06
CA LEU A 113 -6.01 -35.56 2.39
C LEU A 113 -7.40 -35.96 2.93
N LEU A 114 -8.41 -35.12 2.72
CA LEU A 114 -9.78 -35.40 3.14
C LEU A 114 -10.44 -36.51 2.31
N SER A 115 -10.12 -36.59 1.02
CA SER A 115 -10.57 -37.66 0.12
C SER A 115 -9.89 -39.00 0.42
N GLN A 116 -8.69 -38.99 1.03
CA GLN A 116 -7.97 -40.18 1.46
C GLN A 116 -8.45 -40.75 2.80
N LYS A 117 -9.67 -40.40 3.26
CA LYS A 117 -10.21 -40.90 4.52
C LYS A 117 -10.10 -42.43 4.57
N PRO A 118 -9.44 -43.00 5.59
CA PRO A 118 -9.26 -44.45 5.72
C PRO A 118 -10.62 -45.12 5.91
N GLY A 119 -10.73 -46.32 5.35
CA GLY A 119 -11.90 -47.17 5.45
C GLY A 119 -12.43 -47.30 6.88
N ARG A 120 -13.77 -47.19 6.95
CA ARG A 120 -14.72 -47.82 7.86
C ARG A 120 -14.12 -48.92 8.77
N PRO A 121 -14.29 -48.86 10.11
CA PRO A 121 -14.14 -50.06 10.93
C PRO A 121 -15.30 -51.01 10.61
N GLU A 122 -14.96 -52.22 10.17
CA GLU A 122 -15.87 -53.38 10.18
C GLU A 122 -16.13 -53.86 11.61
#